data_AF-A0A8J5ND78-F1
#
_entry.id   AF-A0A8J5ND78-F1
#
_cell.length_a   1.000
_cell.length_b   1.000
_cell.length_c   1.000
_cell.angle_alpha   90.00
_cell.angle_beta   90.00
_cell.angle_gamma   90.00
#
_symmetry.space_group_name_H-M   'P 1'
#
loop_
_entity.id
_entity.type
_entity.pdbx_description
1 polymer ?
#
loop_
_entity_poly.entity_id
_entity_poly.type
_entity_poly.pdbx_seq_one_letter_code
_entity_poly.pdbx_strand_id
1 'polypeptide(L)'
;PRASGLGRHSAADTSGEELLLEGHSSSFVVGDTMAEVDGVGGSRLTWPDFVVITVYFLCVLIVGIWSSRKNKKDSISSYFLASRNLHWIPVGASLFASNIGSGHFIGLAGAGAASGLAAHGYEQAAIYGLLMLGWLFVPVYMSSGVYTMPEYLRLRFGGQRIRVYLSCLSLTLYIFTKIAADLYAGALFIQLALNKSSDEWLYISVFFLLGVAAVFTIVGGLTTVVYTDLVQMVLMVMGSLVLMVKSFHAVGGYYSLVERFPYAKASIRAMGVNNKSCGEVPPDYMSLLRTLDPSKSEYPWVGMTFGMASIQVWYWCTD
;
A
#
# COMPACT_ATOMS: atom_id res chain seq x y z
N PRO A 1 -65.83 -43.29 -0.27
CA PRO A 1 -67.00 -42.37 -0.31
C PRO A 1 -66.57 -40.90 -0.15
N ARG A 2 -66.65 -40.12 -1.25
CA ARG A 2 -66.60 -38.63 -1.40
C ARG A 2 -65.37 -37.89 -0.78
N ALA A 3 -64.47 -37.27 -1.56
CA ALA A 3 -64.60 -35.96 -2.26
C ALA A 3 -65.05 -34.84 -1.28
N SER A 4 -64.43 -33.67 -1.10
CA SER A 4 -63.61 -32.81 -1.99
C SER A 4 -63.25 -31.50 -1.23
N GLY A 5 -62.17 -30.81 -1.62
CA GLY A 5 -62.00 -29.34 -1.46
C GLY A 5 -60.75 -28.90 -0.67
N LEU A 6 -59.57 -28.75 -1.29
CA LEU A 6 -58.98 -27.50 -1.85
C LEU A 6 -58.69 -26.39 -0.82
N GLY A 7 -57.40 -26.09 -0.63
CA GLY A 7 -56.94 -24.92 0.14
C GLY A 7 -55.43 -24.88 0.42
N ARG A 8 -54.65 -24.62 -0.64
CA ARG A 8 -53.20 -24.35 -0.77
C ARG A 8 -52.37 -23.87 0.46
N HIS A 9 -51.16 -24.45 0.51
CA HIS A 9 -49.83 -23.90 0.84
C HIS A 9 -49.59 -23.17 2.18
N SER A 10 -48.87 -23.82 3.10
CA SER A 10 -47.44 -23.56 3.29
C SER A 10 -46.81 -24.73 4.07
N ALA A 11 -45.84 -25.39 3.46
CA ALA A 11 -45.08 -26.47 4.08
C ALA A 11 -44.11 -25.86 5.10
N ALA A 12 -44.32 -26.17 6.36
CA ALA A 12 -43.23 -26.24 7.31
C ALA A 12 -42.53 -27.57 7.07
N ASP A 13 -41.27 -27.55 6.64
CA ASP A 13 -40.29 -28.45 7.22
C ASP A 13 -38.84 -27.95 7.04
N THR A 14 -38.18 -27.91 8.19
CA THR A 14 -36.75 -28.05 8.52
C THR A 14 -35.67 -27.94 7.44
N SER A 15 -34.60 -27.21 7.82
CA SER A 15 -33.15 -27.46 7.58
C SER A 15 -32.40 -26.27 6.96
N GLY A 16 -31.27 -25.91 7.58
CA GLY A 16 -30.23 -25.06 6.99
C GLY A 16 -30.10 -23.67 7.60
N GLU A 17 -29.39 -23.56 8.73
CA GLU A 17 -28.68 -22.32 9.07
C GLU A 17 -27.58 -22.11 8.02
N GLU A 18 -27.90 -21.41 6.95
CA GLU A 18 -26.89 -20.87 6.02
C GLU A 18 -26.28 -19.59 6.61
N LEU A 19 -25.11 -19.79 7.21
CA LEU A 19 -24.10 -18.77 7.45
C LEU A 19 -23.68 -18.20 6.08
N LEU A 20 -24.34 -17.11 5.66
CA LEU A 20 -23.94 -16.35 4.47
C LEU A 20 -22.63 -15.60 4.75
N LEU A 21 -21.52 -16.32 4.57
CA LEU A 21 -20.24 -15.75 4.16
C LEU A 21 -20.39 -15.22 2.73
N GLU A 22 -21.01 -14.06 2.58
CA GLU A 22 -20.77 -13.25 1.38
C GLU A 22 -19.32 -12.76 1.45
N GLY A 23 -18.46 -13.51 0.77
CA GLY A 23 -17.19 -13.02 0.31
C GLY A 23 -17.46 -11.78 -0.53
N HIS A 24 -17.22 -10.60 0.04
CA HIS A 24 -17.20 -9.37 -0.71
C HIS A 24 -15.93 -9.37 -1.57
N SER A 25 -16.00 -10.09 -2.69
CA SER A 25 -15.16 -9.87 -3.85
C SER A 25 -15.37 -8.42 -4.24
N SER A 26 -14.45 -7.55 -3.83
CA SER A 26 -14.31 -6.22 -4.38
C SER A 26 -13.82 -6.38 -5.81
N SER A 27 -14.72 -6.79 -6.70
CA SER A 27 -14.55 -6.68 -8.13
C SER A 27 -14.48 -5.17 -8.41
N PHE A 28 -13.29 -4.61 -8.35
CA PHE A 28 -13.01 -3.25 -8.79
C PHE A 28 -13.29 -3.23 -10.30
N VAL A 29 -14.49 -2.76 -10.66
CA VAL A 29 -14.89 -2.59 -12.06
C VAL A 29 -14.04 -1.43 -12.61
N VAL A 30 -13.06 -1.77 -13.46
CA VAL A 30 -12.10 -0.84 -14.09
C VAL A 30 -12.73 -0.02 -15.24
N GLY A 31 -14.03 -0.15 -15.52
CA GLY A 31 -14.69 0.61 -16.57
C GLY A 31 -15.51 1.77 -16.02
N ASP A 32 -15.30 2.98 -16.53
CA ASP A 32 -16.23 4.13 -16.53
C ASP A 32 -16.06 5.26 -15.50
N THR A 33 -14.93 5.40 -14.81
CA THR A 33 -14.64 6.62 -14.01
C THR A 33 -13.28 7.23 -14.27
N MET A 34 -12.94 7.46 -15.55
CA MET A 34 -11.92 8.44 -15.95
C MET A 34 -12.64 9.74 -16.32
N ALA A 35 -13.15 10.45 -15.31
CA ALA A 35 -13.62 11.81 -15.53
C ALA A 35 -12.41 12.68 -15.87
N GLU A 36 -12.50 13.38 -17.00
CA GLU A 36 -11.52 14.33 -17.51
C GLU A 36 -11.05 15.27 -16.37
N VAL A 37 -9.75 15.22 -16.05
CA VAL A 37 -9.12 16.07 -15.03
C VAL A 37 -8.96 17.49 -15.58
N ASP A 38 -10.08 18.17 -15.79
CA ASP A 38 -10.11 19.59 -16.12
C ASP A 38 -10.31 20.37 -14.82
N GLY A 39 -9.21 20.79 -14.19
CA GLY A 39 -9.32 21.66 -13.02
C GLY A 39 -8.09 21.84 -12.14
N VAL A 40 -6.99 21.11 -12.35
CA VAL A 40 -5.72 21.45 -11.67
C VAL A 40 -5.00 22.49 -12.52
N GLY A 41 -5.28 23.76 -12.28
CA GLY A 41 -4.60 24.86 -12.93
C GLY A 41 -3.08 24.73 -12.84
N GLY A 42 -2.42 24.55 -14.00
CA GLY A 42 -1.08 25.09 -14.26
C GLY A 42 0.14 24.32 -13.75
N SER A 43 0.06 23.06 -13.35
CA SER A 43 1.28 22.30 -13.02
C SER A 43 1.89 21.65 -14.26
N ARG A 44 2.63 22.43 -15.06
CA ARG A 44 3.53 21.86 -16.08
C ARG A 44 4.88 21.64 -15.42
N LEU A 45 5.35 20.39 -15.38
CA LEU A 45 6.75 20.08 -15.02
C LEU A 45 7.68 21.00 -15.80
N THR A 46 8.47 21.78 -15.07
CA THR A 46 9.43 22.71 -15.65
C THR A 46 10.73 21.98 -15.98
N TRP A 47 11.55 22.53 -16.87
CA TRP A 47 12.85 21.94 -17.21
C TRP A 47 13.73 21.63 -15.97
N PRO A 48 13.80 22.50 -14.94
CA PRO A 48 14.49 22.18 -13.69
C PRO A 48 14.00 20.89 -13.01
N ASP A 49 12.71 20.58 -13.08
CA ASP A 49 12.15 19.40 -12.43
C ASP A 49 12.66 18.11 -13.09
N PHE A 50 12.74 18.09 -14.43
CA PHE A 50 13.34 16.98 -15.16
C PHE A 50 14.82 16.80 -14.83
N VAL A 51 15.57 17.88 -14.63
CA VAL A 51 16.98 17.82 -14.21
C VAL A 51 17.10 17.18 -12.84
N VAL A 52 16.26 17.58 -11.88
CA VAL A 52 16.27 17.01 -10.52
C VAL A 52 15.94 15.51 -10.54
N ILE A 53 14.93 15.10 -11.30
CA ILE A 53 14.56 13.68 -11.46
C ILE A 53 15.72 12.89 -12.09
N THR A 54 16.35 13.42 -13.14
CA THR A 54 17.48 12.76 -13.81
C THR A 54 18.68 12.62 -12.87
N VAL A 55 19.01 13.67 -12.13
CA VAL A 55 20.09 13.64 -11.12
C VAL A 55 19.78 12.64 -10.02
N TYR A 56 18.53 12.54 -9.56
CA TYR A 56 18.11 11.53 -8.59
C TYR A 56 18.40 10.11 -9.08
N PHE A 57 17.93 9.73 -10.29
CA PHE A 57 18.17 8.40 -10.83
C PHE A 57 19.66 8.11 -11.03
N LEU A 58 20.44 9.11 -11.48
CA LEU A 58 21.90 8.98 -11.60
C LEU A 58 22.56 8.78 -10.24
N CYS A 59 22.18 9.53 -9.21
CA CYS A 59 22.71 9.36 -7.86
C CYS A 59 22.43 7.95 -7.31
N VAL A 60 21.20 7.45 -7.47
CA VAL A 60 20.84 6.10 -7.03
C VAL A 60 21.64 5.04 -7.80
N LEU A 61 21.80 5.19 -9.13
CA LEU A 61 22.64 4.30 -9.94
C LEU A 61 24.12 4.35 -9.52
N ILE A 62 24.67 5.53 -9.25
CA ILE A 62 26.06 5.71 -8.80
C ILE A 62 26.29 5.06 -7.45
N VAL A 63 25.43 5.34 -6.46
CA VAL A 63 25.47 4.69 -5.14
C VAL A 63 25.35 3.19 -5.31
N GLY A 64 24.50 2.75 -6.23
CA GLY A 64 24.29 1.36 -6.49
C GLY A 64 25.53 0.64 -7.04
N ILE A 65 26.12 1.18 -8.09
CA ILE A 65 27.35 0.68 -8.72
C ILE A 65 28.53 0.76 -7.74
N TRP A 66 28.63 1.84 -6.96
CA TRP A 66 29.68 2.00 -5.95
C TRP A 66 29.59 0.91 -4.87
N SER A 67 28.39 0.64 -4.35
CA SER A 67 28.14 -0.43 -3.39
C SER A 67 28.52 -1.80 -3.96
N SER A 68 28.09 -2.10 -5.19
CA SER A 68 28.39 -3.36 -5.88
C SER A 68 29.90 -3.59 -6.05
N ARG A 69 30.66 -2.55 -6.41
CA ARG A 69 32.13 -2.66 -6.57
C ARG A 69 32.87 -2.84 -5.24
N LYS A 70 32.36 -2.29 -4.13
CA LYS A 70 32.97 -2.41 -2.80
C LYS A 70 32.77 -3.82 -2.19
N ASN A 71 31.71 -4.51 -2.59
CA ASN A 71 31.34 -5.85 -2.11
C ASN A 71 31.89 -7.00 -2.97
N LYS A 72 32.76 -6.73 -3.97
CA LYS A 72 33.53 -7.74 -4.72
C LYS A 72 34.63 -8.44 -3.88
N LYS A 73 34.42 -8.63 -2.58
CA LYS A 73 35.25 -9.53 -1.77
C LYS A 73 34.50 -10.86 -1.66
N ASP A 74 35.05 -11.83 -2.37
CA ASP A 74 34.58 -13.18 -2.63
C ASP A 74 33.78 -13.86 -1.50
N SER A 75 32.80 -14.65 -1.95
CA SER A 75 31.91 -15.56 -1.20
C SER A 75 30.54 -15.03 -0.79
N ILE A 76 29.51 -15.77 -1.22
CA ILE A 76 28.11 -15.68 -0.75
C ILE A 76 28.03 -15.73 0.78
N SER A 77 29.01 -16.39 1.43
CA SER A 77 29.11 -16.43 2.89
C SER A 77 29.48 -15.06 3.48
N SER A 78 30.40 -14.31 2.87
CA SER A 78 30.76 -12.94 3.28
C SER A 78 29.60 -11.95 3.15
N TYR A 79 28.66 -12.20 2.23
CA TYR A 79 27.41 -11.45 2.05
C TYR A 79 26.42 -11.70 3.21
N PHE A 80 26.24 -12.95 3.64
CA PHE A 80 25.40 -13.27 4.81
C PHE A 80 26.07 -12.89 6.14
N LEU A 81 27.40 -12.99 6.22
CA LEU A 81 28.19 -12.55 7.39
C LEU A 81 28.22 -11.03 7.53
N ALA A 82 28.18 -10.27 6.43
CA ALA A 82 28.04 -8.81 6.46
C ALA A 82 26.68 -8.38 7.03
N SER A 83 25.60 -9.11 6.71
CA SER A 83 24.26 -8.84 7.26
C SER A 83 24.21 -8.91 8.79
N ARG A 84 24.98 -9.82 9.41
CA ARG A 84 25.09 -9.93 10.87
C ARG A 84 25.76 -8.73 11.56
N ASN A 85 26.51 -7.92 10.82
CA ASN A 85 27.24 -6.76 11.34
C ASN A 85 26.71 -5.42 10.77
N LEU A 86 25.56 -5.42 10.10
CA LEU A 86 24.95 -4.18 9.65
C LEU A 86 24.47 -3.37 10.86
N HIS A 87 24.78 -2.08 10.84
CA HIS A 87 24.20 -1.14 11.79
C HIS A 87 22.67 -1.18 11.66
N TRP A 88 21.94 -1.07 12.77
CA TRP A 88 20.48 -1.17 12.79
C TRP A 88 19.77 -0.11 11.93
N ILE A 89 20.42 1.03 11.65
CA ILE A 89 19.87 2.14 10.85
C ILE A 89 19.63 1.71 9.38
N PRO A 90 20.63 1.24 8.61
CA PRO A 90 20.41 0.67 7.28
C PRO A 90 19.35 -0.44 7.24
N VAL A 91 19.30 -1.31 8.27
CA VAL A 91 18.32 -2.39 8.34
C VAL A 91 16.90 -1.83 8.47
N GLY A 92 16.69 -0.87 9.38
CA GLY A 92 15.40 -0.18 9.52
C GLY A 92 15.02 0.61 8.28
N ALA A 93 15.99 1.25 7.62
CA ALA A 93 15.76 1.99 6.39
C ALA A 93 15.33 1.08 5.23
N SER A 94 15.94 -0.10 5.08
CA SER A 94 15.50 -1.10 4.10
C SER A 94 14.12 -1.66 4.40
N LEU A 95 13.82 -1.96 5.67
CA LEU A 95 12.47 -2.37 6.07
C LEU A 95 11.41 -1.29 5.77
N PHE A 96 11.75 -0.03 5.99
CA PHE A 96 10.90 1.11 5.66
C PHE A 96 10.73 1.27 4.14
N ALA A 97 11.83 1.35 3.39
CA ALA A 97 11.81 1.60 1.95
C ALA A 97 11.15 0.46 1.15
N SER A 98 11.23 -0.78 1.64
CA SER A 98 10.56 -1.93 1.03
C SER A 98 9.04 -1.90 1.19
N ASN A 99 8.53 -1.18 2.20
CA ASN A 99 7.10 -1.11 2.49
C ASN A 99 6.46 0.18 1.98
N ILE A 100 7.18 1.31 2.02
CA ILE A 100 6.64 2.60 1.63
C ILE A 100 6.86 2.83 0.13
N GLY A 101 5.74 2.82 -0.61
CA GLY A 101 5.69 3.04 -2.06
C GLY A 101 4.78 4.20 -2.49
N SER A 102 4.52 4.29 -3.79
CA SER A 102 3.57 5.24 -4.40
C SER A 102 2.16 5.08 -3.84
N GLY A 103 1.77 3.85 -3.46
CA GLY A 103 0.49 3.59 -2.78
C GLY A 103 0.30 4.38 -1.48
N HIS A 104 1.36 4.64 -0.70
CA HIS A 104 1.25 5.46 0.51
C HIS A 104 1.11 6.94 0.19
N PHE A 105 1.85 7.45 -0.80
CA PHE A 105 1.83 8.88 -1.13
C PHE A 105 0.55 9.32 -1.85
N ILE A 106 -0.11 8.42 -2.58
CA ILE A 106 -1.30 8.75 -3.38
C ILE A 106 -2.53 8.09 -2.79
N GLY A 107 -2.46 6.81 -2.48
CA GLY A 107 -3.55 6.05 -1.90
C GLY A 107 -3.87 6.50 -0.48
N LEU A 108 -2.90 6.46 0.44
CA LEU A 108 -3.16 6.84 1.83
C LEU A 108 -3.42 8.35 1.98
N ALA A 109 -2.75 9.20 1.19
CA ALA A 109 -3.06 10.63 1.15
C ALA A 109 -4.47 10.89 0.61
N GLY A 110 -4.90 10.17 -0.43
CA GLY A 110 -6.27 10.23 -0.96
C GLY A 110 -7.31 9.73 0.05
N ALA A 111 -7.02 8.62 0.74
CA ALA A 111 -7.85 8.12 1.82
C ALA A 111 -7.94 9.12 2.97
N GLY A 112 -6.84 9.79 3.33
CA GLY A 112 -6.85 10.88 4.31
C GLY A 112 -7.65 12.10 3.86
N ALA A 113 -7.62 12.43 2.57
CA ALA A 113 -8.44 13.52 2.01
C ALA A 113 -9.94 13.19 2.01
N ALA A 114 -10.32 11.93 1.73
CA ALA A 114 -11.71 11.48 1.72
C ALA A 114 -12.26 11.22 3.13
N SER A 115 -11.47 10.56 3.99
CA SER A 115 -11.93 10.06 5.28
C SER A 115 -11.37 10.80 6.48
N GLY A 116 -10.45 11.74 6.32
CA GLY A 116 -9.84 12.48 7.44
C GLY A 116 -8.86 11.64 8.27
N LEU A 117 -8.80 11.94 9.57
CA LEU A 117 -7.80 11.39 10.49
C LEU A 117 -7.96 9.88 10.74
N ALA A 118 -9.13 9.29 10.46
CA ALA A 118 -9.36 7.86 10.62
C ALA A 118 -8.41 7.00 9.76
N ALA A 119 -8.01 7.48 8.57
CA ALA A 119 -7.03 6.79 7.73
C ALA A 119 -5.67 6.57 8.42
N HIS A 120 -5.32 7.40 9.41
CA HIS A 120 -4.10 7.21 10.20
C HIS A 120 -4.07 5.89 10.97
N GLY A 121 -5.23 5.33 11.32
CA GLY A 121 -5.31 4.09 12.07
C GLY A 121 -4.65 2.89 11.37
N TYR A 122 -4.55 2.91 10.03
CA TYR A 122 -3.79 1.90 9.26
C TYR A 122 -2.32 1.86 9.70
N GLU A 123 -1.66 3.01 9.71
CA GLU A 123 -0.24 3.12 10.07
C GLU A 123 -0.02 2.97 11.58
N GLN A 124 -0.98 3.40 12.40
CA GLN A 124 -0.88 3.18 13.84
C GLN A 124 -0.90 1.69 14.20
N ALA A 125 -1.71 0.90 13.51
CA ALA A 125 -1.74 -0.56 13.69
C ALA A 125 -0.43 -1.23 13.24
N ALA A 126 0.27 -0.67 12.24
CA ALA A 126 1.56 -1.15 11.77
C ALA A 126 2.65 -1.11 12.85
N ILE A 127 2.63 -0.08 13.72
CA ILE A 127 3.59 0.05 14.83
C ILE A 127 3.54 -1.18 15.74
N TYR A 128 2.33 -1.64 16.09
CA TYR A 128 2.17 -2.82 16.93
C TYR A 128 2.58 -4.10 16.19
N GLY A 129 2.30 -4.20 14.89
CA GLY A 129 2.77 -5.31 14.04
C GLY A 129 4.30 -5.41 14.01
N LEU A 130 5.00 -4.28 13.83
CA LEU A 130 6.46 -4.21 13.83
C LEU A 130 7.09 -4.56 15.19
N LEU A 131 6.49 -4.10 16.29
CA LEU A 131 6.92 -4.51 17.63
C LEU A 131 6.77 -6.01 17.81
N MET A 132 5.65 -6.57 17.36
CA MET A 132 5.40 -8.01 17.44
C MET A 132 6.38 -8.81 16.55
N LEU A 133 6.66 -8.33 15.34
CA LEU A 133 7.70 -8.88 14.46
C LEU A 133 9.04 -8.96 15.20
N GLY A 134 9.51 -7.82 15.73
CA GLY A 134 10.83 -7.71 16.35
C GLY A 134 10.99 -8.58 17.59
N TRP A 135 9.98 -8.66 18.46
CA TRP A 135 10.08 -9.35 19.74
C TRP A 135 9.66 -10.82 19.71
N LEU A 136 8.66 -11.18 18.89
CA LEU A 136 8.11 -12.55 18.86
C LEU A 136 8.60 -13.35 17.65
N PHE A 137 8.54 -12.77 16.45
CA PHE A 137 8.75 -13.52 15.22
C PHE A 137 10.22 -13.59 14.80
N VAL A 138 10.97 -12.49 14.90
CA VAL A 138 12.39 -12.43 14.54
C VAL A 138 13.22 -13.48 15.30
N PRO A 139 13.08 -13.69 16.63
CA PRO A 139 13.81 -14.75 17.32
C PRO A 139 13.50 -16.17 16.79
N VAL A 140 12.25 -16.42 16.39
CA VAL A 140 11.80 -17.69 15.84
C VAL A 140 12.37 -17.90 14.43
N TYR A 141 12.33 -16.89 13.57
CA TYR A 141 12.86 -16.99 12.20
C TYR A 141 14.38 -17.14 12.20
N MET A 142 15.08 -16.36 13.03
CA MET A 142 16.54 -16.44 13.16
C MET A 142 17.00 -17.79 13.72
N SER A 143 16.28 -18.37 14.68
CA SER A 143 16.61 -19.70 15.22
C SER A 143 16.32 -20.84 14.24
N SER A 144 15.35 -20.67 13.33
CA SER A 144 15.03 -21.66 12.30
C SER A 144 16.01 -21.70 11.12
N GLY A 145 16.85 -20.66 10.94
CA GLY A 145 17.85 -20.60 9.88
C GLY A 145 17.29 -20.55 8.46
N VAL A 146 16.02 -20.15 8.31
CA VAL A 146 15.32 -20.06 7.02
C VAL A 146 15.48 -18.69 6.38
N TYR A 147 15.42 -18.65 5.06
CA TYR A 147 15.52 -17.39 4.30
C TYR A 147 14.17 -16.88 3.79
N THR A 148 13.13 -17.72 3.78
CA THR A 148 11.82 -17.39 3.23
C THR A 148 10.70 -18.00 4.08
N MET A 149 9.53 -17.36 4.14
CA MET A 149 8.37 -17.91 4.87
C MET A 149 7.87 -19.25 4.33
N PRO A 150 7.76 -19.48 3.00
CA PRO A 150 7.38 -20.80 2.50
C PRO A 150 8.37 -21.91 2.90
N GLU A 151 9.65 -21.57 3.09
CA GLU A 151 10.64 -22.51 3.60
C GLU A 151 10.50 -22.80 5.10
N TYR A 152 10.20 -21.77 5.90
CA TYR A 152 9.82 -21.96 7.31
C TYR A 152 8.64 -22.92 7.45
N LEU A 153 7.57 -22.70 6.68
CA LEU A 153 6.36 -23.53 6.71
C LEU A 153 6.64 -24.96 6.22
N ARG A 154 7.56 -25.12 5.25
CA ARG A 154 8.04 -26.45 4.85
C ARG A 154 8.73 -27.19 5.99
N LEU A 155 9.60 -26.53 6.74
CA LEU A 155 10.30 -27.17 7.87
C LEU A 155 9.34 -27.46 9.02
N ARG A 156 8.35 -26.60 9.25
CA ARG A 156 7.40 -26.74 10.36
C ARG A 156 6.34 -27.81 10.13
N PHE A 157 5.73 -27.83 8.95
CA PHE A 157 4.60 -28.71 8.63
C PHE A 157 4.98 -29.92 7.75
N GLY A 158 6.19 -29.89 7.17
CA GLY A 158 6.66 -30.93 6.26
C GLY A 158 6.08 -30.81 4.85
N GLY A 159 6.81 -31.33 3.87
CA GLY A 159 6.32 -31.50 2.51
C GLY A 159 6.69 -30.38 1.52
N GLN A 160 7.33 -30.79 0.42
CA GLN A 160 7.72 -29.87 -0.66
C GLN A 160 6.52 -29.22 -1.36
N ARG A 161 5.37 -29.91 -1.38
CA ARG A 161 4.13 -29.42 -2.01
C ARG A 161 3.63 -28.12 -1.36
N ILE A 162 3.70 -28.02 -0.04
CA ILE A 162 3.27 -26.81 0.70
C ILE A 162 4.17 -25.63 0.35
N ARG A 163 5.50 -25.81 0.30
CA ARG A 163 6.44 -24.76 -0.11
C ARG A 163 6.11 -24.21 -1.48
N VAL A 164 5.92 -25.10 -2.47
CA VAL A 164 5.64 -24.69 -3.85
C VAL A 164 4.30 -23.98 -3.94
N TYR A 165 3.25 -24.54 -3.33
CA TYR A 165 1.92 -23.93 -3.33
C TYR A 165 1.95 -22.52 -2.73
N LEU A 166 2.52 -22.36 -1.53
CA LEU A 166 2.59 -21.07 -0.85
C LEU A 166 3.49 -20.06 -1.59
N SER A 167 4.60 -20.51 -2.16
CA SER A 167 5.46 -19.62 -2.95
C SER A 167 4.74 -19.10 -4.21
N CYS A 168 4.02 -19.99 -4.93
CA CYS A 168 3.24 -19.59 -6.09
C CYS A 168 2.08 -18.67 -5.71
N LEU A 169 1.38 -18.98 -4.62
CA LEU A 169 0.28 -18.16 -4.11
C LEU A 169 0.79 -16.77 -3.71
N SER A 170 1.83 -16.68 -2.88
CA SER A 170 2.42 -15.40 -2.45
C SER A 170 2.92 -14.59 -3.64
N LEU A 171 3.62 -15.21 -4.59
CA LEU A 171 4.11 -14.50 -5.79
C LEU A 171 2.95 -13.94 -6.62
N THR A 172 1.91 -14.75 -6.83
CA THR A 172 0.73 -14.34 -7.60
C THR A 172 0.02 -13.18 -6.90
N LEU A 173 -0.23 -13.30 -5.60
CA LEU A 173 -0.84 -12.22 -4.81
C LEU A 173 0.00 -10.95 -4.89
N TYR A 174 1.31 -11.03 -4.69
CA TYR A 174 2.19 -9.87 -4.70
C TYR A 174 2.18 -9.12 -6.05
N ILE A 175 2.15 -9.85 -7.17
CA ILE A 175 2.07 -9.25 -8.51
C ILE A 175 0.74 -8.51 -8.71
N PHE A 176 -0.38 -9.16 -8.37
CA PHE A 176 -1.71 -8.62 -8.65
C PHE A 176 -2.20 -7.58 -7.63
N THR A 177 -1.67 -7.59 -6.40
CA THR A 177 -2.08 -6.64 -5.36
C THR A 177 -1.07 -5.51 -5.23
N LYS A 178 0.13 -5.79 -4.70
CA LYS A 178 1.15 -4.77 -4.38
C LYS A 178 1.71 -4.10 -5.63
N ILE A 179 2.30 -4.90 -6.53
CA ILE A 179 2.99 -4.36 -7.72
C ILE A 179 1.98 -3.60 -8.60
N ALA A 180 0.80 -4.18 -8.85
CA ALA A 180 -0.23 -3.53 -9.64
C ALA A 180 -0.70 -2.19 -9.02
N ALA A 181 -0.95 -2.15 -7.71
CA ALA A 181 -1.37 -0.93 -7.03
C ALA A 181 -0.29 0.16 -7.07
N ASP A 182 0.98 -0.20 -6.82
CA ASP A 182 2.08 0.77 -6.86
C ASP A 182 2.34 1.31 -8.27
N LEU A 183 2.25 0.45 -9.29
CA LEU A 183 2.37 0.88 -10.69
C LEU A 183 1.22 1.79 -11.11
N TYR A 184 -0.01 1.47 -10.72
CA TYR A 184 -1.17 2.29 -11.01
C TYR A 184 -1.06 3.66 -10.33
N ALA A 185 -0.76 3.68 -9.03
CA ALA A 185 -0.57 4.92 -8.28
C ALA A 185 0.58 5.75 -8.88
N GLY A 186 1.72 5.12 -9.18
CA GLY A 186 2.86 5.80 -9.80
C GLY A 186 2.52 6.38 -11.19
N ALA A 187 1.79 5.63 -12.02
CA ALA A 187 1.37 6.10 -13.34
C ALA A 187 0.38 7.28 -13.24
N LEU A 188 -0.57 7.21 -12.30
CA LEU A 188 -1.51 8.30 -12.03
C LEU A 188 -0.76 9.59 -11.63
N PHE A 189 0.28 9.48 -10.81
CA PHE A 189 1.10 10.63 -10.46
C PHE A 189 1.81 11.26 -11.65
N ILE A 190 2.42 10.44 -12.52
CA ILE A 190 3.09 10.93 -13.75
C ILE A 190 2.08 11.61 -14.66
N GLN A 191 0.90 11.02 -14.83
CA GLN A 191 -0.19 11.55 -15.63
C GLN A 191 -0.63 12.95 -15.15
N LEU A 192 -0.82 13.09 -13.83
CA LEU A 192 -1.17 14.36 -13.18
C LEU A 192 -0.03 15.39 -13.28
N ALA A 193 1.23 14.97 -13.08
CA ALA A 193 2.39 15.85 -13.14
C ALA A 193 2.67 16.39 -14.56
N LEU A 194 2.34 15.62 -15.60
CA LEU A 194 2.43 16.05 -17.00
C LEU A 194 1.19 16.79 -17.50
N ASN A 195 0.14 16.89 -16.68
CA ASN A 195 -1.16 17.47 -17.03
C ASN A 195 -1.74 16.86 -18.32
N LYS A 196 -1.68 15.52 -18.43
CA LYS A 196 -2.15 14.74 -19.58
C LYS A 196 -3.21 13.75 -19.12
N SER A 197 -4.47 14.16 -19.09
CA SER A 197 -5.59 13.40 -18.51
C SER A 197 -6.14 12.23 -19.35
N SER A 198 -5.53 11.90 -20.49
CA SER A 198 -6.04 10.84 -21.38
C SER A 198 -5.64 9.43 -20.91
N ASP A 199 -6.53 8.45 -21.08
CA ASP A 199 -6.30 7.03 -20.72
C ASP A 199 -5.04 6.44 -21.38
N GLU A 200 -4.77 6.82 -22.64
CA GLU A 200 -3.54 6.48 -23.38
C GLU A 200 -2.26 6.85 -22.59
N TRP A 201 -2.27 8.01 -21.92
CA TRP A 201 -1.12 8.49 -21.15
C TRP A 201 -0.89 7.71 -19.86
N LEU A 202 -1.93 7.10 -19.30
CA LEU A 202 -1.79 6.21 -18.15
C LEU A 202 -1.02 4.96 -18.54
N TYR A 203 -1.39 4.30 -19.64
CA TYR A 203 -0.68 3.12 -20.14
C TYR A 203 0.78 3.43 -20.48
N ILE A 204 1.05 4.56 -21.16
CA ILE A 204 2.42 5.00 -21.46
C ILE A 204 3.23 5.18 -20.18
N SER A 205 2.64 5.77 -19.13
CA SER A 205 3.30 5.98 -17.84
C SER A 205 3.61 4.66 -17.12
N VAL A 206 2.68 3.69 -17.18
CA VAL A 206 2.90 2.33 -16.66
C VAL A 206 4.07 1.65 -17.37
N PHE A 207 4.09 1.64 -18.71
CA PHE A 207 5.19 1.03 -19.48
C PHE A 207 6.53 1.72 -19.23
N PHE A 208 6.53 3.05 -19.09
CA PHE A 208 7.72 3.82 -18.73
C PHE A 208 8.27 3.41 -17.37
N LEU A 209 7.41 3.35 -16.33
CA LEU A 209 7.78 2.90 -14.99
C LEU A 209 8.32 1.46 -15.01
N LEU A 210 7.68 0.56 -15.75
CA LEU A 210 8.13 -0.83 -15.91
C LEU A 210 9.51 -0.89 -16.56
N GLY A 211 9.76 -0.08 -17.59
CA GLY A 211 11.06 0.00 -18.25
C GLY A 211 12.17 0.48 -17.32
N VAL A 212 11.92 1.56 -16.56
CA VAL A 212 12.88 2.07 -15.58
C VAL A 212 13.13 1.04 -14.47
N ALA A 213 12.08 0.43 -13.94
CA ALA A 213 12.20 -0.61 -12.91
C ALA A 213 12.98 -1.83 -13.41
N ALA A 214 12.74 -2.28 -14.66
CA ALA A 214 13.45 -3.40 -15.26
C ALA A 214 14.95 -3.09 -15.44
N VAL A 215 15.28 -1.91 -15.98
CA VAL A 215 16.68 -1.47 -16.12
C VAL A 215 17.35 -1.41 -14.75
N PHE A 216 16.69 -0.82 -13.75
CA PHE A 216 17.23 -0.72 -12.41
C PHE A 216 17.44 -2.09 -11.75
N THR A 217 16.51 -3.02 -11.96
CA THR A 217 16.59 -4.38 -11.39
C THR A 217 17.72 -5.19 -12.04
N ILE A 218 17.86 -5.12 -13.37
CA ILE A 218 18.92 -5.82 -14.12
C ILE A 218 20.31 -5.30 -13.74
N VAL A 219 20.46 -3.97 -13.61
CA VAL A 219 21.74 -3.33 -13.28
C VAL A 219 22.09 -3.42 -11.79
N GLY A 220 21.08 -3.38 -10.91
CA GLY A 220 21.26 -3.26 -9.46
C GLY A 220 21.82 -4.51 -8.79
N GLY A 221 21.18 -5.67 -8.95
CA GLY A 221 21.48 -6.87 -8.15
C GLY A 221 21.16 -6.72 -6.64
N LEU A 222 20.89 -7.83 -5.95
CA LEU A 222 20.34 -7.84 -4.57
C LEU A 222 21.20 -7.12 -3.51
N THR A 223 22.53 -7.10 -3.64
CA THR A 223 23.46 -6.52 -2.65
C THR A 223 23.50 -4.99 -2.65
N THR A 224 23.05 -4.40 -3.75
CA THR A 224 23.08 -2.96 -3.97
C THR A 224 21.96 -2.24 -3.22
N VAL A 225 20.89 -2.98 -2.94
CA VAL A 225 19.59 -2.47 -2.51
C VAL A 225 19.65 -1.80 -1.13
N VAL A 226 20.36 -2.37 -0.15
CA VAL A 226 20.36 -1.86 1.24
C VAL A 226 20.86 -0.42 1.36
N TYR A 227 21.91 -0.05 0.61
CA TYR A 227 22.45 1.32 0.67
C TYR A 227 21.62 2.30 -0.16
N THR A 228 21.03 1.84 -1.27
CA THR A 228 20.10 2.67 -2.04
C THR A 228 18.81 2.93 -1.26
N ASP A 229 18.34 1.96 -0.48
CA ASP A 229 17.16 2.07 0.39
C ASP A 229 17.36 3.13 1.47
N LEU A 230 18.57 3.22 2.05
CA LEU A 230 18.87 4.24 3.04
C LEU A 230 18.72 5.66 2.46
N VAL A 231 19.26 5.88 1.27
CA VAL A 231 19.13 7.16 0.56
C VAL A 231 17.67 7.43 0.21
N GLN A 232 16.96 6.42 -0.28
CA GLN A 232 15.54 6.53 -0.63
C GLN A 232 14.68 6.86 0.58
N MET A 233 14.89 6.22 1.73
CA MET A 233 14.17 6.51 2.97
C MET A 233 14.36 7.97 3.39
N VAL A 234 15.60 8.46 3.41
CA VAL A 234 15.89 9.86 3.77
C VAL A 234 15.19 10.83 2.82
N LEU A 235 15.23 10.57 1.51
CA LEU A 235 14.56 11.40 0.51
C LEU A 235 13.04 11.39 0.68
N MET A 236 12.43 10.22 0.93
CA MET A 236 10.99 10.11 1.15
C MET A 236 10.53 10.84 2.41
N VAL A 237 11.27 10.71 3.51
CA VAL A 237 10.94 11.39 4.78
C VAL A 237 11.13 12.90 4.65
N MET A 238 12.24 13.36 4.08
CA MET A 238 12.46 14.79 3.87
C MET A 238 11.45 15.38 2.89
N GLY A 239 11.14 14.68 1.80
CA GLY A 239 10.15 15.10 0.80
C GLY A 239 8.75 15.20 1.39
N SER A 240 8.33 14.22 2.20
CA SER A 240 7.02 14.24 2.85
C SER A 240 6.89 15.35 3.89
N LEU A 241 7.96 15.62 4.66
CA LEU A 241 7.99 16.75 5.61
C LEU A 241 7.88 18.10 4.90
N VAL A 242 8.63 18.30 3.82
CA VAL A 242 8.56 19.54 3.02
C VAL A 242 7.16 19.71 2.42
N LEU A 243 6.59 18.64 1.86
CA LEU A 243 5.23 18.66 1.32
C LEU A 243 4.21 19.00 2.40
N MET A 244 4.31 18.39 3.59
CA MET A 244 3.44 18.66 4.73
C MET A 244 3.49 20.15 5.12
N VAL A 245 4.69 20.71 5.29
CA VAL A 245 4.85 22.13 5.66
C VAL A 245 4.28 23.06 4.58
N LYS A 246 4.54 22.78 3.30
CA LYS A 246 3.99 23.54 2.19
C LYS A 246 2.46 23.47 2.14
N SER A 247 1.88 22.30 2.38
CA SER A 247 0.42 22.10 2.45
C SER A 247 -0.20 22.87 3.61
N PHE A 248 0.38 22.82 4.82
CA PHE A 248 -0.10 23.63 5.94
C PHE A 248 -0.02 25.12 5.65
N HIS A 249 1.06 25.58 5.04
CA HIS A 249 1.19 26.98 4.66
C HIS A 249 0.14 27.40 3.61
N ALA A 250 -0.12 26.57 2.60
CA ALA A 250 -1.11 26.84 1.56
C ALA A 250 -2.55 26.92 2.11
N VAL A 251 -2.86 26.12 3.14
CA VAL A 251 -4.19 26.09 3.78
C VAL A 251 -4.38 27.23 4.80
N GLY A 252 -3.31 27.88 5.26
CA GLY A 252 -3.35 28.93 6.28
C GLY A 252 -3.08 28.44 7.71
N GLY A 253 -2.49 27.26 7.86
CA GLY A 253 -2.15 26.64 9.14
C GLY A 253 -3.19 25.61 9.63
N TYR A 254 -2.94 25.05 10.80
CA TYR A 254 -3.76 23.98 11.38
C TYR A 254 -5.21 24.41 11.62
N TYR A 255 -5.43 25.60 12.19
CA TYR A 255 -6.79 26.10 12.48
C TYR A 255 -7.62 26.24 11.21
N SER A 256 -7.05 26.86 10.16
CA SER A 256 -7.73 26.99 8.86
C SER A 256 -7.96 25.64 8.19
N LEU A 257 -7.10 24.65 8.43
CA LEU A 257 -7.33 23.28 7.96
C LEU A 257 -8.56 22.68 8.63
N VAL A 258 -8.64 22.70 9.96
CA VAL A 258 -9.80 22.17 10.69
C VAL A 258 -11.10 22.88 10.27
N GLU A 259 -11.07 24.19 10.10
CA GLU A 259 -12.25 24.97 9.71
C GLU A 259 -12.70 24.70 8.26
N ARG A 260 -11.76 24.60 7.31
CA ARG A 260 -12.06 24.51 5.87
C ARG A 260 -12.24 23.09 5.36
N PHE A 261 -11.62 22.11 6.02
CA PHE A 261 -11.65 20.71 5.58
C PHE A 261 -13.07 20.14 5.39
N PRO A 262 -14.07 20.41 6.27
CA PRO A 262 -15.45 19.95 6.06
C PRO A 262 -16.12 20.49 4.79
N TYR A 263 -15.64 21.64 4.31
CA TYR A 263 -16.18 22.30 3.12
C TYR A 263 -15.36 21.99 1.86
N ALA A 264 -14.25 21.26 1.99
CA ALA A 264 -13.45 20.82 0.87
C ALA A 264 -14.26 19.81 0.05
N LYS A 265 -14.52 20.16 -1.22
CA LYS A 265 -15.20 19.28 -2.18
C LYS A 265 -14.23 18.94 -3.30
N ALA A 266 -14.02 17.65 -3.54
CA ALA A 266 -13.27 17.20 -4.71
C ALA A 266 -13.97 17.69 -6.00
N SER A 267 -13.18 18.14 -6.99
CA SER A 267 -13.72 18.58 -8.29
C SER A 267 -14.35 17.43 -9.07
N ILE A 268 -13.83 16.22 -8.91
CA ILE A 268 -14.33 14.99 -9.50
C ILE A 268 -14.91 14.12 -8.40
N ARG A 269 -16.16 13.69 -8.59
CA ARG A 269 -16.87 12.79 -7.69
C ARG A 269 -17.05 11.44 -8.36
N ALA A 270 -16.28 10.45 -7.95
CA ALA A 270 -16.70 9.07 -8.16
C ALA A 270 -17.91 8.79 -7.24
N MET A 271 -18.96 8.19 -7.79
CA MET A 271 -20.04 7.63 -6.98
C MET A 271 -19.60 6.26 -6.48
N GLY A 272 -19.67 6.07 -5.16
CA GLY A 272 -19.44 4.77 -4.55
C GLY A 272 -20.62 3.82 -4.79
N VAL A 273 -20.44 2.57 -4.39
CA VAL A 273 -21.44 1.48 -4.52
C VAL A 273 -22.81 1.83 -3.91
N ASN A 274 -22.83 2.76 -2.93
CA ASN A 274 -24.03 3.19 -2.21
C ASN A 274 -24.66 4.48 -2.78
N ASN A 275 -24.30 4.90 -4.00
CA ASN A 275 -24.75 6.16 -4.62
C ASN A 275 -24.39 7.42 -3.80
N LYS A 276 -23.47 7.28 -2.84
CA LYS A 276 -22.85 8.37 -2.08
C LYS A 276 -21.56 8.79 -2.79
N SER A 277 -21.27 10.08 -2.82
CA SER A 277 -20.04 10.58 -3.41
C SER A 277 -18.85 10.21 -2.52
N CYS A 278 -17.82 9.60 -3.10
CA CYS A 278 -16.57 9.25 -2.40
C CYS A 278 -15.72 10.47 -1.98
N GLY A 279 -16.20 11.69 -2.22
CA GLY A 279 -15.49 12.94 -1.94
C GLY A 279 -16.19 13.82 -0.90
N GLU A 280 -17.16 13.29 -0.15
CA GLU A 280 -17.81 14.03 0.95
C GLU A 280 -17.16 13.68 2.29
N VAL A 281 -16.59 14.69 2.92
CA VAL A 281 -15.89 14.55 4.20
C VAL A 281 -16.86 14.15 5.31
N PRO A 282 -16.61 13.06 6.05
CA PRO A 282 -17.44 12.65 7.18
C PRO A 282 -17.50 13.72 8.28
N PRO A 283 -18.61 13.86 9.02
CA PRO A 283 -18.75 14.84 10.10
C PRO A 283 -17.75 14.57 11.26
N ASP A 284 -17.25 13.35 11.39
CA ASP A 284 -16.27 12.89 12.38
C ASP A 284 -14.85 12.74 11.78
N TYR A 285 -14.50 13.60 10.82
CA TYR A 285 -13.20 13.61 10.15
C TYR A 285 -11.99 13.81 11.09
N MET A 286 -12.14 14.45 12.25
CA MET A 286 -11.07 14.60 13.26
C MET A 286 -11.04 13.46 14.29
N SER A 287 -12.02 12.57 14.28
CA SER A 287 -12.10 11.47 15.22
C SER A 287 -11.34 10.26 14.67
N LEU A 288 -10.29 9.85 15.39
CA LEU A 288 -9.54 8.64 15.08
C LEU A 288 -10.35 7.37 15.40
N LEU A 289 -11.10 7.38 16.52
CA LEU A 289 -11.96 6.28 16.94
C LEU A 289 -13.41 6.63 16.64
N ARG A 290 -13.98 6.01 15.59
CA ARG A 290 -15.35 6.29 15.14
C ARG A 290 -16.36 5.32 15.70
N THR A 291 -17.62 5.75 15.72
CA THR A 291 -18.76 4.93 16.18
C THR A 291 -18.91 3.61 15.42
N LEU A 292 -19.51 2.62 16.08
CA LEU A 292 -19.74 1.28 15.55
C LEU A 292 -20.87 1.21 14.50
N ASP A 293 -21.69 2.26 14.38
CA ASP A 293 -22.85 2.29 13.48
C ASP A 293 -22.41 2.20 12.00
N PRO A 294 -22.68 1.08 11.29
CA PRO A 294 -22.22 0.87 9.91
C PRO A 294 -22.82 1.86 8.92
N SER A 295 -23.96 2.48 9.27
CA SER A 295 -24.63 3.46 8.42
C SER A 295 -23.98 4.85 8.47
N LYS A 296 -23.12 5.10 9.49
CA LYS A 296 -22.55 6.41 9.81
C LYS A 296 -21.03 6.46 9.75
N SER A 297 -20.34 5.31 9.74
CA SER A 297 -18.88 5.27 9.80
C SER A 297 -18.28 4.24 8.84
N GLU A 298 -17.39 4.71 7.97
CA GLU A 298 -16.59 3.86 7.06
C GLU A 298 -15.38 3.22 7.78
N TYR A 299 -15.05 3.67 9.00
CA TYR A 299 -13.91 3.19 9.79
C TYR A 299 -14.27 3.02 11.28
N PRO A 300 -15.16 2.06 11.65
CA PRO A 300 -15.53 1.84 13.03
C PRO A 300 -14.31 1.45 13.87
N TRP A 301 -14.22 1.97 15.10
CA TRP A 301 -13.04 1.76 15.95
C TRP A 301 -12.74 0.27 16.18
N VAL A 302 -13.76 -0.58 16.31
CA VAL A 302 -13.60 -2.03 16.51
C VAL A 302 -12.92 -2.69 15.30
N GLY A 303 -13.31 -2.31 14.08
CA GLY A 303 -12.66 -2.80 12.86
C GLY A 303 -11.23 -2.28 12.75
N MET A 304 -11.01 -1.01 13.09
CA MET A 304 -9.69 -0.39 13.06
C MET A 304 -8.72 -0.91 14.12
N THR A 305 -9.21 -1.39 15.28
CA THR A 305 -8.33 -1.93 16.32
C THR A 305 -8.13 -3.43 16.17
N PHE A 306 -9.21 -4.21 16.06
CA PHE A 306 -9.12 -5.68 16.05
C PHE A 306 -9.01 -6.25 14.65
N GLY A 307 -9.77 -5.72 13.69
CA GLY A 307 -9.72 -6.16 12.29
C GLY A 307 -8.39 -5.82 11.64
N MET A 308 -7.92 -4.59 11.79
CA MET A 308 -6.62 -4.20 11.26
C MET A 308 -5.46 -4.89 11.99
N ALA A 309 -5.57 -5.20 13.29
CA ALA A 309 -4.49 -5.90 13.99
C ALA A 309 -4.16 -7.25 13.34
N SER A 310 -5.16 -8.05 12.95
CA SER A 310 -4.93 -9.34 12.29
C SER A 310 -4.28 -9.17 10.90
N ILE A 311 -4.73 -8.18 10.13
CA ILE A 311 -4.14 -7.84 8.82
C ILE A 311 -2.70 -7.37 9.00
N GLN A 312 -2.41 -6.55 10.01
CA GLN A 312 -1.06 -6.04 10.26
C GLN A 312 -0.12 -7.11 10.81
N VAL A 313 -0.63 -8.10 11.56
CA VAL A 313 0.15 -9.29 11.90
C VAL A 313 0.59 -10.00 10.63
N TRP A 314 -0.34 -10.25 9.70
CA TRP A 314 0.01 -10.89 8.43
C TRP A 314 1.00 -10.04 7.62
N TYR A 315 0.69 -8.76 7.42
CA TYR A 315 1.48 -7.84 6.60
C TYR A 315 2.89 -7.63 7.15
N TRP A 316 3.06 -7.40 8.45
CA TRP A 316 4.39 -7.11 9.01
C TRP A 316 5.14 -8.35 9.47
N CYS A 317 4.45 -9.44 9.80
CA CYS A 317 5.12 -10.63 10.34
C CYS A 317 5.25 -11.76 9.34
N THR A 318 4.58 -11.72 8.18
CA THR A 318 4.54 -12.84 7.22
C THR A 318 4.79 -12.46 5.76
N ASP A 319 4.36 -11.27 5.30
CA ASP A 319 4.68 -10.73 3.96
C ASP A 319 6.20 -10.45 3.84
#